data_AF-A0A4Z1D537-F1
#
_entry.id   AF-A0A4Z1D537-F1
#
_cell.length_a   1.000
_cell.length_b   1.000
_cell.length_c   1.000
_cell.angle_alpha   90.00
_cell.angle_beta   90.00
_cell.angle_gamma   90.00
#
_symmetry.space_group_name_H-M   'P 1'
#
loop_
_entity.id
_entity.type
_entity.pdbx_description
1 polymer ?
#
loop_
_entity_poly.entity_id
_entity_poly.type
_entity_poly.pdbx_seq_one_letter_code
_entity_poly.pdbx_strand_id
1 'polypeptide(L)'
;MRLMWTPSDDEDIPDQYHAALPDGRWHDGVQDPDTAGIAEAAQETVQAVLWQVWPVCREHRSGVHAGAGADERAVWWCRVDEGHELCEVGELAQTLPGKQRRALRRKERRRAG
;
A
#
# COMPACT_ATOMS: atom_id res chain seq x y z
N MET A 1 -8.64 -5.11 -6.28
CA MET A 1 -7.32 -4.83 -6.86
C MET A 1 -6.31 -5.78 -6.27
N ARG A 2 -5.33 -6.20 -7.07
CA ARG A 2 -4.14 -6.96 -6.64
C ARG A 2 -2.96 -6.27 -7.30
N LEU A 3 -1.91 -6.04 -6.54
CA LEU A 3 -0.61 -5.63 -7.07
C LEU A 3 0.33 -6.83 -6.95
N MET A 4 1.35 -6.84 -7.80
CA MET A 4 2.43 -7.82 -7.80
C MET A 4 3.73 -7.08 -7.53
N TRP A 5 4.62 -7.72 -6.78
CA TRP A 5 5.97 -7.25 -6.60
C TRP A 5 6.83 -7.86 -7.70
N THR A 6 7.29 -7.05 -8.64
CA THR A 6 7.99 -7.52 -9.84
C THR A 6 9.37 -6.89 -9.94
N PRO A 7 10.42 -7.67 -10.26
CA PRO A 7 11.73 -7.13 -10.53
C PRO A 7 11.70 -6.27 -11.80
N SER A 8 12.60 -5.30 -11.88
CA SER A 8 12.87 -4.54 -13.10
C SER A 8 13.71 -5.38 -14.05
N ASP A 9 13.46 -5.26 -15.36
CA ASP A 9 14.30 -5.84 -16.41
C ASP A 9 15.48 -4.91 -16.79
N ASP A 10 15.64 -3.78 -16.07
CA ASP A 10 16.71 -2.81 -16.30
C ASP A 10 18.04 -3.33 -15.73
N GLU A 11 18.91 -3.79 -16.63
CA GLU A 11 20.23 -4.35 -16.27
C GLU A 11 21.19 -3.27 -15.74
N ASP A 12 20.94 -1.98 -16.00
CA ASP A 12 21.77 -0.88 -15.47
C ASP A 12 21.45 -0.60 -13.99
N ILE A 13 20.29 -1.05 -13.51
CA ILE A 13 19.79 -0.83 -12.16
C ILE A 13 19.44 -2.17 -11.49
N PRO A 14 20.44 -2.94 -11.04
CA PRO A 14 20.20 -4.21 -10.38
C PRO A 14 19.36 -4.05 -9.11
N ASP A 15 18.63 -5.11 -8.77
CA ASP A 15 17.80 -5.21 -7.56
C ASP A 15 16.72 -4.11 -7.43
N GLN A 16 16.33 -3.51 -8.55
CA GLN A 16 15.15 -2.65 -8.60
C GLN A 16 13.89 -3.49 -8.75
N TYR A 17 12.86 -3.12 -8.01
CA TYR A 17 11.54 -3.73 -8.06
C TYR A 17 10.47 -2.65 -8.20
N HIS A 18 9.28 -3.04 -8.64
CA HIS A 18 8.15 -2.13 -8.70
C HIS A 18 6.87 -2.85 -8.29
N ALA A 19 5.91 -2.09 -7.76
CA ALA A 19 4.56 -2.56 -7.60
C ALA A 19 3.87 -2.48 -8.97
N ALA A 20 3.46 -3.62 -9.53
CA ALA A 20 2.77 -3.70 -10.82
C ALA A 20 1.31 -4.13 -10.67
N LEU A 21 0.45 -3.60 -11.53
CA LEU A 21 -0.85 -4.20 -11.79
C LEU A 21 -0.70 -5.55 -12.51
N PRO A 22 -1.73 -6.41 -12.51
CA PRO A 22 -1.67 -7.71 -13.19
C PRO A 22 -1.50 -7.61 -14.71
N ASP A 23 -1.76 -6.44 -15.29
CA ASP A 23 -1.55 -6.14 -16.71
C ASP A 23 -0.15 -5.57 -17.02
N GLY A 24 0.75 -5.57 -16.02
CA GLY A 24 2.14 -5.14 -16.16
C GLY A 24 2.35 -3.63 -16.08
N ARG A 25 1.31 -2.81 -15.89
CA ARG A 25 1.49 -1.36 -15.69
C ARG A 25 1.98 -1.06 -14.27
N TRP A 26 2.94 -0.16 -14.16
CA TRP A 26 3.57 0.29 -12.92
C TRP A 26 3.90 1.79 -12.99
N HIS A 27 4.33 2.39 -11.88
CA HIS A 27 4.69 3.81 -11.82
C HIS A 27 6.19 4.07 -11.69
N ASP A 28 6.78 3.66 -10.57
CA ASP A 28 8.19 3.87 -10.27
C ASP A 28 8.84 2.60 -9.69
N GLY A 29 10.16 2.52 -9.85
CA GLY A 29 10.99 1.46 -9.29
C GLY A 29 11.57 1.86 -7.93
N VAL A 30 11.88 0.86 -7.10
CA VAL A 30 12.51 1.04 -5.81
C VAL A 30 13.53 -0.06 -5.58
N GLN A 31 14.68 0.31 -5.03
CA GLN A 31 15.77 -0.60 -4.68
C GLN A 31 15.74 -0.91 -3.19
N ASP A 32 16.02 -2.17 -2.85
CA ASP A 32 16.08 -2.69 -1.48
C ASP A 32 15.00 -2.14 -0.52
N PRO A 33 13.70 -2.20 -0.89
CA PRO A 33 12.69 -1.57 -0.06
C PRO A 33 12.41 -2.40 1.18
N ASP A 34 12.30 -1.68 2.29
CA ASP A 34 11.68 -2.20 3.49
C ASP A 34 10.14 -2.32 3.33
N THR A 35 9.47 -2.72 4.41
CA THR A 35 8.01 -2.88 4.42
C THR A 35 7.27 -1.56 4.10
N ALA A 36 7.81 -0.41 4.52
CA ALA A 36 7.21 0.88 4.23
C ALA A 36 7.40 1.27 2.76
N GLY A 37 8.59 1.05 2.19
CA GLY A 37 8.89 1.30 0.78
C GLY A 37 8.00 0.49 -0.16
N ILE A 38 7.79 -0.80 0.14
CA ILE A 38 6.87 -1.64 -0.65
C ILE A 38 5.44 -1.08 -0.60
N ALA A 39 5.00 -0.67 0.59
CA ALA A 39 3.67 -0.14 0.80
C ALA A 39 3.47 1.21 0.08
N GLU A 40 4.44 2.11 0.15
CA GLU A 40 4.43 3.39 -0.55
C GLU A 40 4.40 3.20 -2.07
N ALA A 41 5.29 2.36 -2.61
CA ALA A 41 5.32 2.06 -4.04
C ALA A 41 3.97 1.51 -4.54
N ALA A 42 3.28 0.71 -3.71
CA ALA A 42 1.95 0.23 -4.02
C ALA A 42 0.91 1.36 -4.05
N GLN A 43 0.91 2.30 -3.11
CA GLN A 43 0.01 3.45 -3.10
C GLN A 43 0.26 4.37 -4.30
N GLU A 44 1.53 4.71 -4.56
CA GLU A 44 1.95 5.56 -5.67
C GLU A 44 1.57 4.96 -7.03
N THR A 45 1.75 3.65 -7.20
CA THR A 45 1.31 2.95 -8.42
C THR A 45 -0.19 3.06 -8.63
N VAL A 46 -1.00 2.90 -7.58
CA VAL A 46 -2.46 3.01 -7.69
C VAL A 46 -2.86 4.43 -8.06
N GLN A 47 -2.19 5.43 -7.49
CA GLN A 47 -2.41 6.83 -7.79
C GLN A 47 -2.07 7.17 -9.23
N ALA A 48 -0.86 6.87 -9.67
CA ALA A 48 -0.39 7.24 -11.00
C ALA A 48 -1.07 6.44 -12.12
N VAL A 49 -1.31 5.14 -11.92
CA VAL A 49 -1.78 4.25 -12.99
C VAL A 49 -3.30 4.17 -13.04
N LEU A 50 -3.97 4.13 -11.88
CA LEU A 50 -5.44 3.99 -11.80
C LEU A 50 -6.15 5.30 -11.49
N TRP A 51 -5.43 6.39 -11.21
CA TRP A 51 -6.02 7.68 -10.84
C TRP A 51 -6.95 7.54 -9.62
N GLN A 52 -6.60 6.63 -8.72
CA GLN A 52 -7.31 6.33 -7.48
C GLN A 52 -6.34 6.41 -6.30
N VAL A 53 -6.85 6.65 -5.10
CA VAL A 53 -6.02 6.63 -3.90
C VAL A 53 -6.28 5.36 -3.10
N TRP A 54 -5.21 4.73 -2.65
CA TRP A 54 -5.26 3.61 -1.72
C TRP A 54 -3.93 3.49 -0.99
N PRO A 55 -3.92 3.37 0.35
CA PRO A 55 -5.08 3.42 1.24
C PRO A 55 -5.62 4.85 1.39
N VAL A 56 -6.78 5.00 2.04
CA VAL A 56 -7.45 6.30 2.20
C VAL A 56 -7.67 6.60 3.68
N CYS A 57 -7.28 7.80 4.10
CA CYS A 57 -7.65 8.37 5.40
C CYS A 57 -9.16 8.64 5.41
N ARG A 58 -9.87 8.13 6.41
CA ARG A 58 -11.33 8.25 6.47
C ARG A 58 -11.81 9.61 6.92
N GLU A 59 -11.00 10.26 7.74
CA GLU A 59 -11.25 11.60 8.24
C GLU A 59 -11.09 12.62 7.11
N HIS A 60 -9.93 12.62 6.46
CA HIS A 60 -9.58 13.62 5.45
C HIS A 60 -9.91 13.21 4.00
N ARG A 61 -10.28 11.94 3.77
CA ARG A 61 -10.56 11.39 2.44
C ARG A 61 -9.39 11.55 1.44
N SER A 62 -8.17 11.61 1.96
CA SER A 62 -6.92 11.70 1.21
C SER A 62 -6.21 10.34 1.12
N GLY A 63 -5.30 10.20 0.17
CA GLY A 63 -4.30 9.13 0.19
C GLY A 63 -3.44 9.22 1.45
N VAL A 64 -2.97 8.07 1.92
CA VAL A 64 -2.05 7.97 3.06
C VAL A 64 -0.74 7.37 2.60
N HIS A 65 0.34 7.85 3.19
CA HIS A 65 1.69 7.47 2.84
C HIS A 65 2.23 6.46 3.84
N ALA A 66 3.02 5.50 3.38
CA ALA A 66 3.77 4.62 4.25
C ALA A 66 5.09 5.27 4.68
N GLY A 67 5.53 4.99 5.90
CA GLY A 67 6.81 5.46 6.41
C GLY A 67 7.18 4.80 7.74
N ALA A 68 8.36 5.14 8.25
CA ALA A 68 8.81 4.70 9.57
C ALA A 68 8.07 5.48 10.67
N GLY A 69 7.40 4.76 11.56
CA GLY A 69 6.81 5.30 12.79
C GLY A 69 7.83 5.44 13.92
N ALA A 70 7.36 5.84 15.10
CA ALA A 70 8.21 6.13 16.26
C ALA A 70 9.11 4.97 16.74
N ASP A 71 8.74 3.72 16.44
CA ASP A 71 9.47 2.50 16.81
C ASP A 71 10.05 1.74 15.60
N GLU A 72 10.37 2.45 14.50
CA GLU A 72 10.84 1.87 13.23
C GLU A 72 9.83 0.92 12.55
N ARG A 73 8.62 0.81 13.09
CA ARG A 73 7.52 0.06 12.50
C ARG A 73 7.05 0.78 11.24
N ALA A 74 6.80 0.04 10.17
CA ALA A 74 6.17 0.57 8.98
C ALA A 74 4.71 0.92 9.29
N VAL A 75 4.33 2.19 9.13
CA VAL A 75 2.98 2.70 9.43
C VAL A 75 2.41 3.46 8.24
N TRP A 76 1.08 3.47 8.14
CA TRP A 76 0.33 4.35 7.26
C TRP A 76 0.05 5.68 7.97
N TRP A 77 0.40 6.78 7.32
CA TRP A 77 0.29 8.12 7.88
C TRP A 77 -0.53 9.04 6.96
N CYS A 78 -1.52 9.72 7.53
CA CYS A 78 -2.21 10.82 6.87
C CYS A 78 -1.42 12.10 7.08
N ARG A 79 -1.10 12.83 6.00
CA ARG A 79 -0.34 14.10 6.07
C ARG A 79 -1.21 15.37 5.98
N VAL A 80 -2.53 15.23 6.08
CA VAL A 80 -3.46 16.37 6.09
C VAL A 80 -3.56 16.94 7.52
N ASP A 81 -3.63 18.27 7.64
CA ASP A 81 -3.62 19.03 8.89
C ASP A 81 -2.36 18.75 9.74
N GLU A 82 -2.47 18.50 11.04
CA GLU A 82 -1.31 18.07 11.85
C GLU A 82 -0.76 16.67 11.46
N GLY A 83 -1.54 15.93 10.68
CA GLY A 83 -1.26 14.55 10.32
C GLY A 83 -1.47 13.56 11.45
N HIS A 84 -1.75 12.31 11.10
CA HIS A 84 -1.97 11.24 12.08
C HIS A 84 -1.61 9.86 11.54
N GLU A 85 -1.19 9.00 12.46
CA GLU A 85 -1.04 7.58 12.19
C GLU A 85 -2.42 6.92 12.00
N LEU A 86 -2.57 6.13 10.95
CA LEU A 86 -3.76 5.29 10.77
C LEU A 86 -3.61 3.96 11.47
N CYS A 87 -2.56 3.22 11.11
CA CYS A 87 -2.22 1.90 11.61
C CYS A 87 -0.88 1.43 11.04
N GLU A 88 -0.36 0.32 11.56
CA GLU A 88 0.76 -0.40 10.96
C GLU A 88 0.44 -0.90 9.53
N VAL A 89 1.48 -1.00 8.70
CA VAL A 89 1.40 -1.67 7.39
C VAL A 89 1.04 -3.14 7.62
N GLY A 90 0.07 -3.64 6.85
CA GLY A 90 -0.54 -4.97 7.04
C GLY A 90 -1.83 -4.94 7.86
N GLU A 91 -2.04 -3.90 8.69
CA GLU A 91 -3.18 -3.84 9.61
C GLU A 91 -4.34 -2.95 9.13
N LEU A 92 -4.33 -2.54 7.86
CA LEU A 92 -5.38 -1.70 7.24
C LEU A 92 -6.79 -2.25 7.43
N ALA A 93 -6.97 -3.57 7.45
CA ALA A 93 -8.27 -4.21 7.69
C ALA A 93 -8.88 -3.81 9.04
N GLN A 94 -8.04 -3.47 10.03
CA GLN A 94 -8.46 -3.04 11.35
C GLN A 94 -9.03 -1.62 11.38
N THR A 95 -8.80 -0.82 10.34
CA THR A 95 -9.37 0.52 10.21
C THR A 95 -10.79 0.50 9.61
N LEU A 96 -11.22 -0.65 9.04
CA LEU A 96 -12.50 -0.78 8.36
C LEU A 96 -13.70 -0.80 9.35
N PRO A 97 -14.88 -0.23 9.01
CA PRO A 97 -16.06 -0.32 9.85
C PRO A 97 -16.50 -1.78 9.93
N GLY A 98 -17.23 -2.13 10.99
CA GLY A 98 -17.58 -3.51 11.30
C GLY A 98 -18.21 -4.28 10.12
N LYS A 99 -19.04 -3.63 9.30
CA LYS A 99 -19.65 -4.27 8.12
C LYS A 99 -18.62 -4.66 7.05
N GLN A 100 -17.67 -3.78 6.72
CA GLN A 100 -16.67 -4.05 5.69
C GLN A 100 -15.64 -5.08 6.19
N ARG A 101 -15.24 -4.98 7.46
CA ARG A 101 -14.33 -5.95 8.09
C ARG A 101 -14.91 -7.38 8.09
N ARG A 102 -16.19 -7.53 8.43
CA ARG A 102 -16.88 -8.83 8.35
C ARG A 102 -16.96 -9.39 6.93
N ALA A 103 -17.21 -8.52 5.95
CA ALA A 103 -17.24 -8.92 4.54
C ALA A 103 -15.86 -9.40 4.05
N LEU A 104 -14.79 -8.70 4.44
CA LEU A 104 -13.41 -9.08 4.12
C LEU A 104 -13.08 -10.47 4.69
N ARG A 105 -13.32 -10.69 5.99
CA ARG A 105 -13.10 -11.99 6.64
C ARG A 105 -13.86 -13.14 5.98
N ARG A 106 -15.09 -12.90 5.53
CA ARG A 106 -15.87 -13.91 4.76
C ARG A 106 -15.22 -14.24 3.42
N LYS A 107 -14.69 -13.23 2.72
CA LYS A 107 -14.01 -13.43 1.43
C LYS A 107 -12.68 -14.18 1.59
N GLU A 108 -11.92 -13.89 2.64
CA GLU A 108 -10.68 -14.60 2.97
C GLU A 108 -10.93 -16.08 3.27
N ARG A 109 -11.94 -16.40 4.08
CA ARG A 109 -12.34 -17.80 4.35
C ARG A 109 -12.71 -18.57 3.09
N ARG A 110 -13.34 -17.92 2.10
CA ARG A 110 -13.67 -18.54 0.81
C ARG A 110 -12.46 -18.76 -0.11
N ARG A 111 -11.34 -18.09 0.14
CA ARG A 111 -10.10 -18.27 -0.62
C ARG A 111 -9.18 -19.32 0.00
N ALA A 112 -9.36 -19.60 1.29
CA ALA A 112 -8.53 -20.52 2.07
C ALA A 112 -9.07 -21.96 2.11
N GLY A 113 -10.27 -22.20 1.59
CA GLY A 113 -10.85 -23.54 1.42
C GLY A 113 -11.14 -23.80 -0.04
#